data_AF-A0A3B3T737-F1
#
_entry.id   AF-A0A3B3T737-F1
#
_cell.length_a   1.000
_cell.length_b   1.000
_cell.length_c   1.000
_cell.angle_alpha   90.00
_cell.angle_beta   90.00
_cell.angle_gamma   90.00
#
_symmetry.space_group_name_H-M   'P 1'
#
loop_
_entity.id
_entity.type
_entity.pdbx_description
1 polymer ?
#
loop_
_entity_poly.entity_id
_entity_poly.type
_entity_poly.pdbx_seq_one_letter_code
_entity_poly.pdbx_strand_id
1 'polypeptide(L)'
;MYCTPFTLDGRAHGDLHEQYKRKTILTTSHAFPYIKTRINVAHKEEIILVPIEVAIEDMQKKTQELAFATHQDPADAKMLQMVLQGCVGTTVNQGPLEVAQVFLSDIPEDPKLFRHHNKLRLCFKDFTKRCEDALRKNKSLIGPDQKEYQRELERNYAKLREALYPLINRKIPQLYRSFSFCVTVDRNSLGRSSLRKADC
;
A
#
# COMPACT_ATOMS: atom_id res chain seq x y z
N MET A 1 15.00 15.12 -4.23
CA MET A 1 14.93 13.77 -3.60
C MET A 1 15.08 12.74 -4.70
N TYR A 2 15.84 11.68 -4.46
CA TYR A 2 15.95 10.54 -5.38
C TYR A 2 15.78 9.23 -4.61
N CYS A 3 15.35 8.17 -5.32
CA CYS A 3 15.12 6.84 -4.75
C CYS A 3 16.12 5.84 -5.31
N THR A 4 16.65 4.95 -4.45
CA THR A 4 17.53 3.85 -4.85
C THR A 4 16.93 2.53 -4.35
N PRO A 5 16.58 1.58 -5.24
CA PRO A 5 16.12 0.26 -4.85
C PRO A 5 17.29 -0.57 -4.33
N PHE A 6 17.04 -1.40 -3.32
CA PHE A 6 18.03 -2.34 -2.81
C PHE A 6 17.35 -3.52 -2.11
N THR A 7 18.08 -4.59 -1.93
CA THR A 7 17.72 -5.77 -1.13
C THR A 7 18.74 -5.95 0.00
N LEU A 8 18.40 -6.70 1.05
CA LEU A 8 19.31 -6.89 2.20
C LEU A 8 20.57 -7.71 1.85
N ASP A 9 20.52 -8.50 0.79
CA ASP A 9 21.66 -9.26 0.25
C ASP A 9 22.56 -8.42 -0.68
N GLY A 10 22.26 -7.12 -0.86
CA GLY A 10 23.10 -6.17 -1.58
C GLY A 10 22.80 -6.02 -3.08
N ARG A 11 21.80 -6.74 -3.63
CA ARG A 11 21.33 -6.52 -5.01
C ARG A 11 20.49 -5.23 -5.11
N ALA A 12 20.33 -4.72 -6.33
CA ALA A 12 19.43 -3.59 -6.59
C ALA A 12 17.96 -4.04 -6.60
N HIS A 13 17.70 -5.22 -7.15
CA HIS A 13 16.37 -5.78 -7.36
C HIS A 13 16.28 -7.21 -6.83
N GLY A 14 15.14 -7.54 -6.25
CA GLY A 14 14.79 -8.87 -5.76
C GLY A 14 13.29 -9.10 -5.86
N ASP A 15 12.80 -10.13 -5.16
CA ASP A 15 11.37 -10.41 -5.12
C ASP A 15 10.62 -9.33 -4.33
N LEU A 16 9.28 -9.28 -4.47
CA LEU A 16 8.45 -8.26 -3.81
C LEU A 16 8.70 -8.16 -2.31
N HIS A 17 8.86 -9.30 -1.62
CA HIS A 17 9.09 -9.36 -0.18
C HIS A 17 10.52 -9.00 0.24
N GLU A 18 11.46 -8.90 -0.70
CA GLU A 18 12.86 -8.55 -0.48
C GLU A 18 13.16 -7.10 -0.87
N GLN A 19 12.24 -6.42 -1.59
CA GLN A 19 12.52 -5.15 -2.22
C GLN A 19 12.39 -3.96 -1.25
N TYR A 20 13.52 -3.41 -0.81
CA TYR A 20 13.57 -2.15 -0.06
C TYR A 20 13.77 -0.96 -1.00
N LYS A 21 13.47 0.23 -0.48
CA LYS A 21 13.70 1.50 -1.19
C LYS A 21 14.32 2.53 -0.26
N ARG A 22 15.44 3.11 -0.67
CA ARG A 22 16.10 4.21 0.03
C ARG A 22 15.73 5.53 -0.62
N LYS A 23 15.12 6.44 0.15
CA LYS A 23 14.85 7.82 -0.26
C LYS A 23 15.96 8.72 0.27
N THR A 24 16.71 9.33 -0.64
CA THR A 24 17.76 10.27 -0.28
C THR A 24 17.26 11.69 -0.53
N ILE A 25 17.29 12.50 0.53
CA ILE A 25 16.93 13.92 0.52
C ILE A 25 18.22 14.72 0.64
N LEU A 26 18.45 15.61 -0.33
CA LEU A 26 19.61 16.48 -0.36
C LEU A 26 19.15 17.91 -0.10
N THR A 27 19.77 18.57 0.87
CA THR A 27 19.56 20.00 1.14
C THR A 27 20.73 20.76 0.56
N THR A 28 20.46 21.72 -0.32
CA THR A 28 21.48 22.59 -0.92
C THR A 28 21.82 23.75 0.00
N SER A 29 23.04 24.28 -0.12
CA SER A 29 23.48 25.46 0.66
C SER A 29 22.68 26.74 0.37
N HIS A 30 22.02 26.82 -0.79
CA HIS A 30 21.18 27.93 -1.23
C HIS A 30 19.92 27.38 -1.91
N ALA A 31 18.84 28.17 -1.96
CA ALA A 31 17.60 27.79 -2.62
C ALA A 31 17.62 28.10 -4.12
N PHE A 32 16.80 27.38 -4.88
CA PHE A 32 16.46 27.74 -6.26
C PHE A 32 15.27 28.72 -6.30
N PRO A 33 15.17 29.60 -7.31
CA PRO A 33 16.16 29.86 -8.36
C PRO A 33 17.44 30.56 -7.83
N TYR A 34 18.58 30.34 -8.48
CA TYR A 34 19.88 30.90 -8.07
C TYR A 34 20.71 31.35 -9.29
N ILE A 35 21.68 32.26 -9.06
CA ILE A 35 22.52 32.81 -10.13
C ILE A 35 23.45 31.78 -10.79
N LYS A 36 23.82 30.72 -10.05
CA LYS A 36 24.62 29.60 -10.56
C LYS A 36 23.72 28.43 -10.97
N THR A 37 24.13 27.70 -12.00
CA THR A 37 23.44 26.49 -12.48
C THR A 37 23.64 25.26 -11.59
N ARG A 38 24.51 25.34 -10.58
CA ARG A 38 24.75 24.29 -9.58
C ARG A 38 24.96 24.88 -8.19
N ILE A 39 24.48 24.17 -7.18
CA ILE A 39 24.59 24.55 -5.76
C ILE A 39 25.12 23.33 -5.01
N ASN A 40 26.10 23.52 -4.13
CA ASN A 40 26.65 22.42 -3.33
C ASN A 40 25.60 21.89 -2.35
N VAL A 41 25.60 20.57 -2.17
CA VAL A 41 24.83 19.88 -1.14
C VAL A 41 25.46 20.19 0.22
N ALA A 42 24.64 20.67 1.15
CA ALA A 42 25.03 20.96 2.53
C ALA A 42 24.65 19.83 3.50
N HIS A 43 23.53 19.14 3.25
CA HIS A 43 23.06 18.04 4.08
C HIS A 43 22.47 16.91 3.25
N LYS A 44 22.57 15.68 3.77
CA LYS A 44 22.02 14.46 3.18
C LYS A 44 21.27 13.68 4.26
N GLU A 45 20.01 13.37 4.01
CA GLU A 45 19.17 12.51 4.86
C GLU A 45 18.75 11.27 4.06
N GLU A 46 18.63 10.12 4.74
CA GLU A 46 18.18 8.87 4.15
C GLU A 46 17.00 8.29 4.94
N ILE A 47 15.92 7.98 4.23
CA ILE A 47 14.74 7.30 4.76
C ILE A 47 14.63 5.94 4.06
N ILE A 48 14.64 4.86 4.84
CA ILE A 48 14.53 3.50 4.31
C ILE A 48 13.08 3.05 4.43
N LEU A 49 12.52 2.57 3.31
CA LEU A 49 11.21 1.94 3.26
C LEU A 49 11.38 0.43 3.23
N VAL A 50 10.62 -0.25 4.08
CA VAL A 50 10.52 -1.72 4.07
C VAL A 50 9.63 -2.19 2.91
N PRO A 51 9.68 -3.48 2.51
CA PRO A 51 9.00 -3.96 1.30
C PRO A 51 7.49 -3.66 1.22
N ILE A 52 6.77 -3.80 2.34
CA ILE A 52 5.34 -3.45 2.36
C ILE A 52 5.10 -1.94 2.18
N GLU A 53 6.01 -1.08 2.64
CA GLU A 53 5.91 0.37 2.40
C GLU A 53 6.21 0.71 0.94
N VAL A 54 7.15 0.00 0.30
CA VAL A 54 7.40 0.12 -1.13
C VAL A 54 6.13 -0.24 -1.91
N ALA A 55 5.50 -1.37 -1.60
CA ALA A 55 4.24 -1.80 -2.22
C ALA A 55 3.10 -0.79 -2.01
N ILE A 56 2.98 -0.21 -0.82
CA ILE A 56 1.98 0.84 -0.54
C ILE A 56 2.20 2.04 -1.45
N GLU A 57 3.42 2.53 -1.58
CA GLU A 57 3.70 3.69 -2.44
C GLU A 57 3.42 3.42 -3.90
N ASP A 58 3.79 2.24 -4.39
CA ASP A 58 3.58 1.85 -5.78
C ASP A 58 2.08 1.73 -6.08
N MET A 59 1.29 1.13 -5.17
CA MET A 59 -0.16 1.05 -5.30
C MET A 59 -0.82 2.43 -5.22
N GLN A 60 -0.38 3.31 -4.33
CA GLN A 60 -0.90 4.68 -4.24
C GLN A 60 -0.60 5.49 -5.49
N LYS A 61 0.65 5.43 -5.98
CA LYS A 61 1.06 6.11 -7.20
C LYS A 61 0.24 5.63 -8.40
N LYS A 62 0.12 4.32 -8.59
CA LYS A 62 -0.67 3.73 -9.68
C LYS A 62 -2.15 4.12 -9.59
N THR A 63 -2.72 4.15 -8.39
CA THR A 63 -4.10 4.59 -8.16
C THR A 63 -4.30 6.06 -8.52
N GLN A 64 -3.35 6.93 -8.18
CA GLN A 64 -3.38 8.35 -8.53
C GLN A 64 -3.22 8.59 -10.02
N GLU A 65 -2.30 7.89 -10.69
CA GLU A 65 -2.12 7.97 -12.14
C GLU A 65 -3.39 7.57 -12.89
N LEU A 66 -4.05 6.49 -12.45
CA LEU A 66 -5.33 6.06 -13.01
C LEU A 66 -6.45 7.07 -12.76
N ALA A 67 -6.54 7.61 -11.53
CA ALA A 67 -7.52 8.62 -11.18
C ALA A 67 -7.32 9.91 -11.99
N PHE A 68 -6.07 10.33 -12.20
CA PHE A 68 -5.73 11.47 -13.04
C PHE A 68 -6.18 11.24 -14.49
N ALA A 69 -5.77 10.12 -15.11
CA ALA A 69 -6.13 9.80 -16.49
C ALA A 69 -7.66 9.66 -16.70
N THR A 70 -8.39 9.26 -15.66
CA THR A 70 -9.85 9.11 -15.69
C THR A 70 -10.58 10.46 -15.69
N HIS A 71 -10.10 11.43 -14.91
CA HIS A 71 -10.77 12.72 -14.68
C HIS A 71 -10.19 13.88 -15.49
N GLN A 72 -9.12 13.66 -16.26
CA GLN A 72 -8.53 14.68 -17.12
C GLN A 72 -9.56 15.23 -18.12
N ASP A 73 -9.53 16.55 -18.33
CA ASP A 73 -10.35 17.28 -19.30
C ASP A 73 -9.47 18.27 -20.10
N PRO A 74 -9.43 18.19 -21.45
CA PRO A 74 -10.09 17.21 -22.30
C PRO A 74 -9.58 15.79 -22.06
N ALA A 75 -10.47 14.80 -22.23
CA ALA A 75 -10.14 13.41 -22.01
C ALA A 75 -9.09 12.88 -23.01
N ASP A 76 -8.07 12.20 -22.50
CA ASP A 76 -7.07 11.48 -23.31
C ASP A 76 -7.34 9.97 -23.25
N ALA A 77 -8.05 9.47 -24.25
CA ALA A 77 -8.43 8.05 -24.31
C ALA A 77 -7.21 7.13 -24.39
N LYS A 78 -6.12 7.52 -25.07
CA LYS A 78 -4.93 6.67 -25.22
C LYS A 78 -4.18 6.56 -23.90
N MET A 79 -4.00 7.68 -23.20
CA MET A 79 -3.40 7.70 -21.87
C MET A 79 -4.23 6.87 -20.88
N LEU A 80 -5.55 7.07 -20.85
CA LEU A 80 -6.44 6.29 -19.99
C LEU A 80 -6.33 4.78 -20.29
N GLN A 81 -6.38 4.39 -21.56
CA GLN A 81 -6.30 2.98 -21.97
C GLN A 81 -4.95 2.35 -21.59
N MET A 82 -3.84 3.07 -21.78
CA MET A 82 -2.51 2.61 -21.40
C MET A 82 -2.41 2.36 -19.89
N VAL A 83 -2.83 3.33 -19.07
CA VAL A 83 -2.77 3.20 -17.61
C VAL A 83 -3.72 2.11 -17.13
N LEU A 84 -4.96 2.08 -17.63
CA LEU A 84 -5.96 1.09 -17.23
C LEU A 84 -5.52 -0.34 -17.58
N GLN A 85 -5.00 -0.56 -18.78
CA GLN A 85 -4.48 -1.87 -19.19
C GLN A 85 -3.28 -2.29 -18.34
N GLY A 86 -2.37 -1.36 -18.00
CA GLY A 86 -1.28 -1.61 -17.05
C GLY A 86 -1.73 -1.82 -15.59
N CYS A 87 -3.01 -1.61 -15.28
CA CYS A 87 -3.61 -1.88 -13.97
C CYS A 87 -4.31 -3.24 -13.94
N VAL A 88 -5.17 -3.54 -14.92
CA VAL A 88 -6.02 -4.74 -14.88
C VAL A 88 -5.55 -5.86 -15.80
N GLY A 89 -4.73 -5.57 -16.81
CA GLY A 89 -4.30 -6.50 -17.85
C GLY A 89 -2.78 -6.60 -18.00
N THR A 90 -2.02 -6.51 -16.91
CA THR A 90 -0.56 -6.67 -16.91
C THR A 90 -0.16 -8.04 -17.45
N THR A 91 0.69 -8.08 -18.47
CA THR A 91 1.16 -9.33 -19.11
C THR A 91 2.64 -9.64 -18.89
N VAL A 92 3.46 -8.60 -18.62
CA VAL A 92 4.92 -8.73 -18.51
C VAL A 92 5.38 -8.64 -17.07
N ASN A 93 4.93 -7.60 -16.35
CA ASN A 93 5.29 -7.40 -14.95
C ASN A 93 4.32 -8.15 -14.03
N GLN A 94 4.82 -8.48 -12.83
CA GLN A 94 3.99 -8.98 -11.73
C GLN A 94 2.80 -8.04 -11.51
N GLY A 95 1.59 -8.60 -11.55
CA GLY A 95 0.35 -7.85 -11.48
C GLY A 95 0.01 -7.42 -10.04
N PRO A 96 -0.96 -6.51 -9.86
CA PRO A 96 -1.38 -6.07 -8.51
C PRO A 96 -1.88 -7.21 -7.62
N LEU A 97 -2.36 -8.31 -8.21
CA LEU A 97 -2.77 -9.50 -7.45
C LEU A 97 -1.62 -10.13 -6.69
N GLU A 98 -0.44 -10.23 -7.29
CA GLU A 98 0.73 -10.85 -6.67
C GLU A 98 1.21 -10.04 -5.46
N VAL A 99 1.20 -8.71 -5.57
CA VAL A 99 1.47 -7.80 -4.44
C VAL A 99 0.49 -8.06 -3.29
N ALA A 100 -0.80 -8.22 -3.57
CA ALA A 100 -1.79 -8.55 -2.55
C ALA A 100 -1.54 -9.94 -1.93
N GLN A 101 -1.18 -10.94 -2.74
CA GLN A 101 -0.88 -12.28 -2.26
C GLN A 101 0.35 -12.29 -1.34
N VAL A 102 1.42 -11.57 -1.69
CA VAL A 102 2.64 -11.52 -0.89
C VAL A 102 2.40 -10.82 0.46
N PHE A 103 1.65 -9.71 0.47
CA PHE A 103 1.57 -8.85 1.66
C PHE A 103 0.25 -8.92 2.45
N LEU A 104 -0.82 -9.49 1.88
CA LEU A 104 -2.16 -9.52 2.51
C LEU A 104 -2.72 -10.93 2.75
N SER A 105 -2.04 -12.00 2.32
CA SER A 105 -2.51 -13.38 2.57
C SER A 105 -2.53 -13.70 4.05
N ASP A 106 -1.45 -13.33 4.75
CA ASP A 106 -1.28 -13.55 6.18
C ASP A 106 -1.39 -12.26 6.96
N ILE A 107 -2.18 -12.32 8.03
CA ILE A 107 -2.33 -11.22 8.98
C ILE A 107 -1.10 -11.28 9.91
N PRO A 108 -0.22 -10.26 9.92
CA PRO A 108 0.99 -10.29 10.73
C PRO A 108 0.65 -10.35 12.22
N GLU A 109 1.49 -10.98 13.04
CA GLU A 109 1.26 -11.00 14.50
C GLU A 109 1.72 -9.71 15.19
N ASP A 110 2.73 -9.02 14.63
CA ASP A 110 3.27 -7.79 15.19
C ASP A 110 2.28 -6.62 15.04
N PRO A 111 1.86 -5.99 16.16
CA PRO A 111 1.00 -4.82 16.14
C PRO A 111 1.49 -3.65 15.28
N LYS A 112 2.81 -3.48 15.14
CA LYS A 112 3.40 -2.42 14.32
C LYS A 112 3.16 -2.64 12.84
N LEU A 113 3.18 -3.89 12.38
CA LEU A 113 2.96 -4.26 10.99
C LEU A 113 1.48 -4.19 10.59
N PHE A 114 0.54 -4.27 11.54
CA PHE A 114 -0.90 -4.08 11.24
C PHE A 114 -1.20 -2.76 10.55
N ARG A 115 -0.48 -1.69 10.91
CA ARG A 115 -0.71 -0.38 10.30
C ARG A 115 -0.43 -0.40 8.81
N HIS A 116 0.72 -0.97 8.41
CA HIS A 116 1.09 -1.10 7.00
C HIS A 116 0.19 -2.09 6.28
N HIS A 117 -0.09 -3.26 6.87
CA HIS A 117 -1.01 -4.24 6.30
C HIS A 117 -2.41 -3.64 6.04
N ASN A 118 -2.99 -2.96 7.02
CA ASN A 118 -4.28 -2.30 6.85
C ASN A 118 -4.23 -1.14 5.84
N LYS A 119 -3.14 -0.36 5.83
CA LYS A 119 -2.95 0.71 4.84
C LYS A 119 -2.92 0.15 3.42
N LEU A 120 -2.15 -0.90 3.17
CA LEU A 120 -2.09 -1.57 1.86
C LEU A 120 -3.46 -2.14 1.47
N ARG A 121 -4.16 -2.77 2.41
CA ARG A 121 -5.53 -3.26 2.21
C ARG A 121 -6.49 -2.15 1.75
N LEU A 122 -6.42 -0.97 2.37
CA LEU A 122 -7.22 0.19 1.97
C LEU A 122 -6.79 0.75 0.61
N CYS A 123 -5.49 0.74 0.29
CA CYS A 123 -5.00 1.11 -1.03
C CYS A 123 -5.59 0.21 -2.12
N PHE A 124 -5.67 -1.11 -1.90
CA PHE A 124 -6.32 -2.01 -2.86
C PHE A 124 -7.82 -1.75 -3.01
N LYS A 125 -8.53 -1.37 -1.93
CA LYS A 125 -9.94 -0.96 -2.03
C LYS A 125 -10.12 0.26 -2.91
N ASP A 126 -9.32 1.31 -2.71
CA ASP A 126 -9.37 2.50 -3.56
C ASP A 126 -8.97 2.15 -5.01
N PHE A 127 -7.88 1.41 -5.20
CA PHE A 127 -7.42 0.95 -6.51
C PHE A 127 -8.52 0.21 -7.30
N THR A 128 -9.20 -0.77 -6.69
CA THR A 128 -10.29 -1.49 -7.36
C THR A 128 -11.42 -0.57 -7.77
N LYS A 129 -11.81 0.39 -6.92
CA LYS A 129 -12.81 1.41 -7.24
C LYS A 129 -12.36 2.28 -8.42
N ARG A 130 -11.09 2.72 -8.44
CA ARG A 130 -10.55 3.54 -9.55
C ARG A 130 -10.50 2.78 -10.87
N CYS A 131 -10.22 1.48 -10.84
CA CYS A 131 -10.32 0.64 -12.04
C CYS A 131 -11.74 0.59 -12.60
N GLU A 132 -12.75 0.51 -11.73
CA GLU A 132 -14.15 0.54 -12.15
C GLU A 132 -14.55 1.89 -12.77
N ASP A 133 -14.18 2.99 -12.13
CA ASP A 133 -14.44 4.34 -12.64
C ASP A 133 -13.76 4.54 -14.01
N ALA A 134 -12.51 4.10 -14.15
CA ALA A 134 -11.74 4.17 -15.39
C ALA A 134 -12.34 3.32 -16.52
N LEU A 135 -12.82 2.10 -16.22
CA LEU A 135 -13.52 1.25 -17.19
C LEU A 135 -14.80 1.91 -17.70
N ARG A 136 -15.58 2.52 -16.80
CA ARG A 136 -16.80 3.25 -17.14
C ARG A 136 -16.49 4.44 -18.05
N LYS A 137 -15.44 5.21 -17.71
CA LYS A 137 -14.97 6.33 -18.53
C LYS A 137 -14.47 5.87 -19.89
N ASN A 138 -13.65 4.83 -19.96
CA ASN A 138 -13.14 4.33 -21.25
C ASN A 138 -14.29 3.88 -22.17
N LYS A 139 -15.31 3.22 -21.61
CA LYS A 139 -16.49 2.79 -22.37
C LYS A 139 -17.24 3.94 -23.06
N SER A 140 -17.19 5.16 -22.52
CA SER A 140 -17.78 6.34 -23.17
C SER A 140 -16.88 7.00 -24.23
N LEU A 141 -15.62 6.58 -24.34
CA LEU A 141 -14.62 7.17 -25.24
C LEU A 141 -14.30 6.28 -26.45
N ILE A 142 -14.55 4.97 -26.36
CA ILE A 142 -14.20 4.00 -27.41
C ILE A 142 -15.13 4.05 -28.64
N GLY A 143 -14.56 3.73 -29.81
CA GLY A 143 -15.30 3.45 -31.04
C GLY A 143 -15.77 1.99 -31.17
N PRO A 144 -16.50 1.64 -32.24
CA PRO A 144 -16.95 0.28 -32.51
C PRO A 144 -15.82 -0.75 -32.63
N ASP A 145 -14.67 -0.31 -33.16
CA ASP A 145 -13.44 -1.07 -33.37
C ASP A 145 -12.79 -1.53 -32.05
N GLN A 146 -12.99 -0.78 -30.96
CA GLN A 146 -12.39 -1.09 -29.65
C GLN A 146 -13.34 -1.84 -28.70
N LYS A 147 -14.52 -2.28 -29.16
CA LYS A 147 -15.51 -2.97 -28.30
C LYS A 147 -15.02 -4.29 -27.73
N GLU A 148 -14.18 -5.02 -28.46
CA GLU A 148 -13.61 -6.29 -27.97
C GLU A 148 -12.51 -6.03 -26.95
N TYR A 149 -11.66 -5.04 -27.23
CA TYR A 149 -10.63 -4.58 -26.30
C TYR A 149 -11.23 -4.17 -24.94
N GLN A 150 -12.29 -3.36 -24.93
CA GLN A 150 -12.99 -2.99 -23.70
C GLN A 150 -13.57 -4.20 -22.96
N ARG A 151 -14.18 -5.16 -23.68
CA ARG A 151 -14.72 -6.38 -23.06
C ARG A 151 -13.62 -7.20 -22.39
N GLU A 152 -12.43 -7.26 -22.98
CA GLU A 152 -11.30 -7.96 -22.38
C GLU A 152 -10.78 -7.24 -21.11
N LEU A 153 -10.71 -5.91 -21.12
CA LEU A 153 -10.38 -5.15 -19.91
C LEU A 153 -11.40 -5.37 -18.78
N GLU A 154 -12.70 -5.40 -19.11
CA GLU A 154 -13.77 -5.68 -18.14
C GLU A 154 -13.65 -7.10 -17.56
N ARG A 155 -13.35 -8.12 -18.38
CA ARG A 155 -13.11 -9.49 -17.92
C ARG A 155 -11.90 -9.59 -17.00
N ASN A 156 -10.80 -8.93 -17.36
CA ASN A 156 -9.57 -8.95 -16.57
C ASN A 156 -9.76 -8.25 -15.22
N TYR A 157 -10.47 -7.12 -15.20
CA TYR A 157 -10.86 -6.46 -13.96
C TYR A 157 -11.76 -7.36 -13.10
N ALA A 158 -12.76 -8.03 -13.69
CA ALA A 158 -13.63 -8.93 -12.94
C ALA A 158 -12.82 -10.05 -12.25
N LYS A 159 -11.94 -10.73 -13.00
CA LYS A 159 -11.04 -11.76 -12.44
C LYS A 159 -10.17 -11.21 -11.31
N LEU A 160 -9.57 -10.03 -11.51
CA LEU A 160 -8.74 -9.37 -10.51
C LEU A 160 -9.54 -9.02 -9.25
N ARG A 161 -10.75 -8.48 -9.40
CA ARG A 161 -11.61 -8.08 -8.29
C ARG A 161 -12.05 -9.28 -7.46
N GLU A 162 -12.46 -10.37 -8.10
CA GLU A 162 -12.85 -11.60 -7.41
C GLU A 162 -11.66 -12.22 -6.65
N ALA A 163 -10.46 -12.22 -7.24
CA ALA A 163 -9.26 -12.73 -6.58
C ALA A 163 -8.79 -11.86 -5.40
N LEU A 164 -8.94 -10.52 -5.50
CA LEU A 164 -8.60 -9.59 -4.41
C LEU A 164 -9.63 -9.58 -3.28
N TYR A 165 -10.89 -9.92 -3.57
CA TYR A 165 -12.00 -9.86 -2.61
C TYR A 165 -11.70 -10.50 -1.24
N PRO A 166 -11.22 -11.77 -1.15
CA PRO A 166 -10.93 -12.40 0.13
C PRO A 166 -9.79 -11.71 0.90
N LEU A 167 -8.82 -11.12 0.20
CA LEU A 167 -7.66 -10.46 0.80
C LEU A 167 -8.01 -9.08 1.38
N ILE A 168 -8.89 -8.32 0.70
CA ILE A 168 -9.21 -6.94 1.09
C ILE A 168 -10.37 -6.81 2.09
N ASN A 169 -11.25 -7.82 2.16
CA ASN A 169 -12.45 -7.81 3.01
C ASN A 169 -12.35 -8.69 4.25
N ARG A 170 -11.20 -9.36 4.47
CA ARG A 170 -10.94 -10.08 5.71
C ARG A 170 -11.07 -9.14 6.91
N LYS A 171 -11.94 -9.47 7.86
CA LYS A 171 -12.00 -8.79 9.16
C LYS A 171 -10.73 -9.14 9.91
N ILE A 172 -10.00 -8.14 10.41
CA ILE A 172 -8.84 -8.33 11.27
C ILE A 172 -9.33 -8.08 12.71
N PRO A 173 -9.69 -9.11 13.49
CA PRO A 173 -10.29 -8.92 14.82
C PRO A 173 -9.36 -8.12 15.75
N GLN A 174 -8.05 -8.24 15.54
CA GLN A 174 -7.02 -7.57 16.33
C GLN A 174 -7.03 -6.04 16.17
N LEU A 175 -7.54 -5.50 15.04
CA LEU A 175 -7.76 -4.05 14.87
C LEU A 175 -8.96 -3.52 15.67
N TYR A 176 -9.85 -4.41 16.11
CA TYR A 176 -11.08 -4.08 16.86
C TYR A 176 -11.00 -4.51 18.32
N ARG A 177 -9.90 -5.15 18.75
CA ARG A 177 -9.69 -5.50 20.15
C ARG A 177 -9.31 -4.20 20.87
N SER A 178 -10.28 -3.59 21.54
CA SER A 178 -10.04 -2.50 22.49
C SER A 178 -8.86 -2.89 23.37
N PHE A 179 -7.95 -1.95 23.62
CA PHE A 179 -6.88 -2.09 24.61
C PHE A 179 -7.52 -2.53 25.94
N SER A 180 -7.59 -3.85 26.18
CA SER A 180 -7.88 -4.40 27.48
C SER A 180 -6.63 -4.13 28.29
N PHE A 181 -6.62 -2.99 28.99
CA PHE A 181 -5.68 -2.74 30.07
C PHE A 181 -5.70 -4.00 30.95
N CYS A 182 -4.56 -4.70 31.01
CA CYS A 182 -4.37 -5.78 31.95
C CYS A 182 -4.34 -5.13 33.34
N VAL A 183 -5.50 -5.04 33.99
CA VAL A 183 -5.53 -4.89 35.44
C VAL A 183 -5.24 -6.28 35.98
N THR A 184 -3.97 -6.53 36.31
CA THR A 184 -3.59 -7.65 37.17
C THR A 184 -4.23 -7.42 38.54
N VAL A 185 -5.45 -7.93 38.71
CA VAL A 185 -6.01 -8.16 40.05
C VAL A 185 -5.29 -9.41 40.56
N ASP A 186 -4.27 -9.17 41.38
CA ASP A 186 -3.60 -10.20 42.15
C ASP A 186 -4.65 -10.83 43.09
N ARG A 187 -4.97 -12.10 42.84
CA ARG A 187 -6.00 -12.84 43.58
C ARG A 187 -5.45 -14.19 44.00
N ASN A 188 -4.58 -14.18 45.01
CA ASN A 188 -4.33 -15.31 45.91
C ASN A 188 -4.69 -14.85 47.34
N SER A 189 -5.81 -15.23 47.94
CA SER A 189 -6.19 -16.54 48.52
C SER A 189 -5.40 -16.90 49.79
N LEU A 190 -6.14 -17.40 50.80
CA LEU A 190 -5.81 -17.70 52.21
C LEU A 190 -6.15 -16.54 53.16
N GLY A 191 -7.00 -16.65 54.19
CA GLY A 191 -7.62 -17.78 54.88
C GLY A 191 -7.97 -17.26 56.28
N ARG A 192 -9.25 -17.30 56.66
CA ARG A 192 -9.75 -16.87 57.98
C ARG A 192 -9.13 -17.73 59.08
N SER A 193 -8.60 -17.11 60.14
CA SER A 193 -8.87 -17.53 61.53
C SER A 193 -8.53 -16.42 62.52
N SER A 194 -9.53 -16.08 63.32
CA SER A 194 -9.53 -15.16 64.46
C SER A 194 -8.84 -15.79 65.68
N LEU A 195 -8.03 -15.03 66.43
CA LEU A 195 -7.97 -15.15 67.90
C LEU A 195 -7.31 -13.91 68.53
N ARG A 196 -7.95 -13.43 69.61
CA ARG A 196 -7.65 -12.25 70.43
C ARG A 196 -6.51 -12.53 71.42
N LYS A 197 -5.69 -11.53 71.77
CA LYS A 197 -5.56 -10.86 73.10
C LYS A 197 -4.17 -10.25 73.38
N ALA A 198 -4.22 -9.03 73.92
CA ALA A 198 -3.47 -8.43 75.05
C ALA A 198 -1.96 -8.12 74.95
N ASP A 199 -1.69 -6.81 75.14
CA ASP A 199 -0.72 -6.14 76.03
C ASP A 199 0.73 -6.66 76.16
N CYS A 200 1.69 -5.83 75.72
CA CYS A 200 2.57 -5.01 76.58
C CYS A 200 3.33 -3.99 75.73
#